data_AF-A0A927UHJ9-F1
#
_entry.id   AF-A0A927UHJ9-F1
#
_cell.length_a   1.000
_cell.length_b   1.000
_cell.length_c   1.000
_cell.angle_alpha   90.00
_cell.angle_beta   90.00
_cell.angle_gamma   90.00
#
_symmetry.space_group_name_H-M   'P 1'
#
loop_
_entity.id
_entity.type
_entity.pdbx_description
1 polymer ?
#
loop_
_entity_poly.entity_id
_entity_poly.type
_entity_poly.pdbx_seq_one_letter_code
_entity_poly.pdbx_strand_id
1 'polypeptide(L)'
;MFYENVDYLYQVRTDLEAVEQLKKEMAEYRLQEKSLKKGIISEEKSIQDEIAQTIKRRKNEIEREYDVQIDANKARSKSVNAKRDKTKTKRIGERFSNETAEIQEENRQYQVEMRTLFKAKHIPTFARSGFFYSLYMPKRISEYLVMILTILIVFAGVPSLIWLLGKTVFFKNNPGMLAYGSVLITAFILFIITLVYVLIFNSIKVKNYDTIKEGRHIRDEIEANKRQMRAIKNKIDKDKDDSQYGLDKYDDKLLELDEELNEISREKQDAMTAFENETKPVLIDEVNDRRLPIIEDMKARLHKLEDDIALLNEDIKNSSLAVANNYGAILGKEFCTSEKVDDLIALMEDGTADTVSEAIAAYKGAGR
;
A
#
# COMPACT_ATOMS: atom_id res chain seq x y z
N MET A 1 -57.74 65.45 -36.31
CA MET A 1 -57.45 64.31 -37.20
C MET A 1 -56.07 64.57 -37.77
N PHE A 2 -55.19 63.59 -37.66
CA PHE A 2 -53.86 63.67 -38.25
C PHE A 2 -53.96 63.08 -39.68
N TYR A 3 -53.43 63.81 -40.68
CA TYR A 3 -53.66 63.57 -42.12
C TYR A 3 -52.44 62.98 -42.82
N GLU A 4 -51.56 62.30 -42.08
CA GLU A 4 -50.35 61.70 -42.63
C GLU A 4 -50.71 60.50 -43.52
N ASN A 5 -49.96 60.35 -44.60
CA ASN A 5 -50.11 59.30 -45.60
C ASN A 5 -49.22 58.08 -45.26
N VAL A 6 -49.26 57.04 -46.10
CA VAL A 6 -48.50 55.80 -45.87
C VAL A 6 -46.98 56.02 -45.84
N ASP A 7 -46.47 57.07 -46.52
CA ASP A 7 -45.03 57.42 -46.52
C ASP A 7 -44.51 57.72 -45.11
N TYR A 8 -45.35 58.32 -44.26
CA TYR A 8 -45.02 58.56 -42.86
C TYR A 8 -44.79 57.24 -42.09
N LEU A 9 -45.60 56.20 -42.36
CA LEU A 9 -45.44 54.90 -41.73
C LEU A 9 -44.18 54.16 -42.23
N TYR A 10 -43.81 54.31 -43.51
CA TYR A 10 -42.53 53.77 -44.00
C TYR A 10 -41.32 54.40 -43.31
N GLN A 11 -41.36 55.70 -43.03
CA GLN A 11 -40.30 56.37 -42.27
C GLN A 11 -40.25 55.85 -40.83
N VAL A 12 -41.41 55.68 -40.18
CA VAL A 12 -41.49 55.10 -38.83
C VAL A 12 -40.92 53.68 -38.79
N ARG A 13 -41.27 52.84 -39.77
CA ARG A 13 -40.74 51.47 -39.89
C ARG A 13 -39.22 51.47 -40.03
N THR A 14 -38.67 52.32 -40.90
CA THR A 14 -37.23 52.43 -41.13
C THR A 14 -36.48 52.79 -39.83
N ASP A 15 -36.99 53.76 -39.08
CA ASP A 15 -36.37 54.18 -37.82
C ASP A 15 -36.53 53.12 -36.71
N LEU A 16 -37.64 52.35 -36.70
CA LEU A 16 -37.84 51.23 -35.78
C LEU A 16 -36.93 50.03 -36.11
N GLU A 17 -36.76 49.70 -37.39
CA GLU A 17 -35.83 48.67 -37.85
C GLU A 17 -34.39 49.02 -37.45
N ALA A 18 -33.99 50.29 -37.56
CA ALA A 18 -32.70 50.76 -37.09
C ALA A 18 -32.51 50.53 -35.58
N VAL A 19 -33.53 50.82 -34.75
CA VAL A 19 -33.50 50.54 -33.32
C VAL A 19 -33.43 49.03 -33.02
N GLU A 20 -34.14 48.20 -33.79
CA GLU A 20 -34.06 46.74 -33.64
C GLU A 20 -32.69 46.16 -34.04
N GLN A 21 -32.06 46.69 -35.08
CA GLN A 21 -30.70 46.31 -35.48
C GLN A 21 -29.70 46.63 -34.36
N LEU A 22 -29.75 47.84 -33.80
CA LEU A 22 -28.90 48.22 -32.67
C LEU A 22 -29.12 47.30 -31.45
N LYS A 23 -30.38 46.93 -31.15
CA LYS A 23 -30.69 45.97 -30.07
C LYS A 23 -30.13 44.57 -30.33
N LYS A 24 -30.13 44.10 -31.59
CA LYS A 24 -29.52 42.81 -31.97
C LYS A 24 -28.00 42.85 -31.78
N GLU A 25 -27.34 43.90 -32.26
CA GLU A 25 -25.90 44.11 -32.07
C GLU A 25 -25.53 44.16 -30.58
N MET A 26 -26.35 44.82 -29.75
CA MET A 26 -26.14 44.87 -28.30
C MET A 26 -26.24 43.50 -27.65
N ALA A 27 -27.17 42.65 -28.10
CA ALA A 27 -27.30 41.29 -27.61
C ALA A 27 -26.06 40.44 -27.96
N GLU A 28 -25.50 40.62 -29.15
CA GLU A 28 -24.25 39.98 -29.57
C GLU A 28 -23.06 40.44 -28.74
N TYR A 29 -22.90 41.75 -28.51
CA TYR A 29 -21.82 42.28 -27.68
C TYR A 29 -21.90 41.78 -26.23
N ARG A 30 -23.11 41.73 -25.64
CA ARG A 30 -23.30 41.15 -24.29
C ARG A 30 -22.96 39.66 -24.24
N LEU A 31 -23.20 38.91 -25.32
CA LEU A 31 -22.80 37.51 -25.39
C LEU A 31 -21.27 37.38 -25.46
N GLN A 32 -20.61 38.21 -26.26
CA GLN A 32 -19.15 38.27 -26.36
C GLN A 32 -18.51 38.68 -25.03
N GLU A 33 -19.07 39.67 -24.33
CA GLU A 33 -18.64 40.14 -23.00
C GLU A 33 -18.68 38.99 -21.98
N LYS A 34 -19.82 38.27 -21.93
CA LYS A 34 -19.97 37.11 -21.05
C LYS A 34 -18.98 35.99 -21.37
N SER A 35 -18.74 35.74 -22.66
CA SER A 35 -17.78 34.73 -23.10
C SER A 35 -16.35 35.13 -22.71
N LEU A 36 -15.97 36.38 -22.94
CA LEU A 36 -14.65 36.91 -22.64
C LEU A 36 -14.37 36.94 -21.14
N LYS A 37 -15.35 37.36 -20.31
CA LYS A 37 -15.28 37.29 -18.84
C LYS A 37 -15.01 35.85 -18.35
N LYS A 38 -15.71 34.86 -18.91
CA LYS A 38 -15.46 33.45 -18.59
C LYS A 38 -14.07 32.99 -19.05
N GLY A 39 -13.64 33.43 -20.23
CA GLY A 39 -12.31 33.15 -20.75
C GLY A 39 -11.21 33.64 -19.83
N ILE A 40 -11.30 34.89 -19.35
CA ILE A 40 -10.35 35.48 -18.40
C ILE A 40 -10.28 34.65 -17.12
N ILE A 41 -11.41 34.34 -16.49
CA ILE A 41 -11.44 33.55 -15.25
C ILE A 41 -10.82 32.16 -15.46
N SER A 42 -11.14 31.52 -16.59
CA SER A 42 -10.58 30.21 -16.95
C SER A 42 -9.06 30.29 -17.14
N GLU A 43 -8.57 31.36 -17.76
CA GLU A 43 -7.16 31.56 -18.03
C GLU A 43 -6.38 31.89 -16.75
N GLU A 44 -6.92 32.75 -15.88
CA GLU A 44 -6.36 33.05 -14.55
C GLU A 44 -6.22 31.76 -13.73
N LYS A 45 -7.24 30.91 -13.75
CA LYS A 45 -7.18 29.60 -13.08
C LYS A 45 -6.13 28.68 -13.69
N SER A 46 -6.05 28.62 -15.02
CA SER A 46 -5.06 27.81 -15.74
C SER A 46 -3.63 28.21 -15.37
N ILE A 47 -3.35 29.50 -15.23
CA ILE A 47 -2.04 30.01 -14.77
C ILE A 47 -1.73 29.52 -13.35
N GLN A 48 -2.69 29.63 -12.42
CA GLN A 48 -2.49 29.17 -11.05
C GLN A 48 -2.24 27.66 -10.98
N ASP A 49 -2.98 26.88 -11.77
CA ASP A 49 -2.83 25.43 -11.86
C ASP A 49 -1.44 25.06 -12.43
N GLU A 50 -0.97 25.77 -13.47
CA GLU A 50 0.36 25.56 -14.07
C GLU A 50 1.49 25.87 -13.06
N ILE A 51 1.39 26.99 -12.34
CA ILE A 51 2.34 27.36 -11.28
C ILE A 51 2.38 26.28 -10.21
N ALA A 52 1.21 25.90 -9.68
CA ALA A 52 1.11 24.89 -8.63
C ALA A 52 1.67 23.54 -9.07
N GLN A 53 1.37 23.10 -10.29
CA GLN A 53 1.88 21.85 -10.85
C GLN A 53 3.40 21.89 -11.04
N THR A 54 3.94 23.01 -11.53
CA THR A 54 5.38 23.18 -11.78
C THR A 54 6.15 23.17 -10.47
N ILE A 55 5.72 23.94 -9.47
CA ILE A 55 6.32 23.97 -8.13
C ILE A 55 6.29 22.55 -7.52
N LYS A 56 5.13 21.90 -7.56
CA LYS A 56 4.97 20.53 -7.03
C LYS A 56 5.90 19.54 -7.71
N ARG A 57 5.99 19.58 -9.05
CA ARG A 57 6.86 18.68 -9.81
C ARG A 57 8.33 18.87 -9.42
N ARG A 58 8.84 20.11 -9.43
CA ARG A 58 10.24 20.42 -9.11
C ARG A 58 10.59 20.07 -7.66
N LYS A 59 9.69 20.39 -6.72
CA LYS A 59 9.83 20.00 -5.33
C LYS A 59 9.97 18.49 -5.15
N ASN A 60 9.09 17.72 -5.80
CA ASN A 60 9.13 16.26 -5.75
C ASN A 60 10.39 15.68 -6.42
N GLU A 61 10.91 16.31 -7.47
CA GLU A 61 12.18 15.89 -8.11
C GLU A 61 13.35 16.00 -7.13
N ILE A 62 13.47 17.14 -6.43
CA ILE A 62 14.50 17.34 -5.39
C ILE A 62 14.31 16.32 -4.26
N GLU A 63 13.08 16.19 -3.76
CA GLU A 63 12.79 15.29 -2.63
C GLU A 63 13.16 13.84 -2.92
N ARG A 64 12.81 13.36 -4.12
CA ARG A 64 13.10 11.98 -4.56
C ARG A 64 14.58 11.67 -4.62
N GLU A 65 15.41 12.60 -5.10
CA GLU A 65 16.85 12.36 -5.23
C GLU A 65 17.49 12.13 -3.85
N TYR A 66 17.14 12.94 -2.86
CA TYR A 66 17.58 12.76 -1.48
C TYR A 66 17.00 11.49 -0.85
N ASP A 67 15.72 11.19 -1.08
CA ASP A 67 15.09 9.98 -0.55
C ASP A 67 15.76 8.70 -1.05
N VAL A 68 16.17 8.65 -2.34
CA VAL A 68 16.94 7.52 -2.88
C VAL A 68 18.25 7.35 -2.13
N GLN A 69 18.98 8.43 -1.84
CA GLN A 69 20.25 8.36 -1.10
C GLN A 69 20.05 7.94 0.36
N ILE A 70 19.02 8.48 1.03
CA ILE A 70 18.62 8.10 2.38
C ILE A 70 18.30 6.60 2.45
N ASP A 71 17.52 6.09 1.50
CA ASP A 71 17.14 4.68 1.45
C ASP A 71 18.35 3.78 1.14
N ALA A 72 19.24 4.21 0.24
CA ALA A 72 20.48 3.52 -0.05
C ALA A 72 21.40 3.45 1.19
N ASN A 73 21.53 4.53 1.95
CA ASN A 73 22.28 4.54 3.20
C ASN A 73 21.63 3.59 4.24
N LYS A 74 20.32 3.68 4.48
CA LYS A 74 19.59 2.77 5.38
C LYS A 74 19.77 1.30 4.99
N ALA A 75 19.77 1.00 3.69
CA ALA A 75 20.03 -0.35 3.18
C ALA A 75 21.47 -0.80 3.46
N ARG A 76 22.46 0.08 3.30
CA ARG A 76 23.86 -0.17 3.70
C ARG A 76 23.96 -0.46 5.21
N SER A 77 23.33 0.35 6.06
CA SER A 77 23.31 0.15 7.52
C SER A 77 22.68 -1.19 7.92
N LYS A 78 21.57 -1.58 7.29
CA LYS A 78 20.97 -2.92 7.49
C LYS A 78 21.92 -4.04 7.09
N SER A 79 22.63 -3.90 5.97
CA SER A 79 23.61 -4.89 5.50
C SER A 79 24.79 -5.04 6.47
N VAL A 80 25.30 -3.92 7.00
CA VAL A 80 26.39 -3.92 8.00
C VAL A 80 25.93 -4.58 9.30
N ASN A 81 24.74 -4.24 9.80
CA ASN A 81 24.14 -4.89 10.97
C ASN A 81 23.98 -6.41 10.78
N ALA A 82 23.49 -6.86 9.63
CA ALA A 82 23.38 -8.29 9.34
C ALA A 82 24.75 -9.00 9.33
N LYS A 83 25.80 -8.34 8.84
CA LYS A 83 27.19 -8.86 8.91
C LYS A 83 27.71 -8.89 10.33
N ARG A 84 27.42 -7.87 11.14
CA ARG A 84 27.75 -7.79 12.56
C ARG A 84 27.12 -8.96 13.32
N ASP A 85 25.82 -9.16 13.18
CA ASP A 85 25.08 -10.23 13.85
C ASP A 85 25.57 -11.62 13.46
N LYS A 86 25.81 -11.84 12.15
CA LYS A 86 26.39 -13.09 11.66
C LYS A 86 27.77 -13.37 12.29
N THR A 87 28.59 -12.33 12.39
CA THR A 87 29.93 -12.43 13.01
C THR A 87 29.80 -12.71 14.51
N LYS A 88 28.90 -12.01 15.22
CA LYS A 88 28.59 -12.24 16.62
C LYS A 88 28.15 -13.68 16.89
N THR A 89 27.19 -14.21 16.12
CA THR A 89 26.74 -15.61 16.25
C THR A 89 27.88 -16.59 16.00
N LYS A 90 28.74 -16.32 15.00
CA LYS A 90 29.92 -17.15 14.74
C LYS A 90 30.88 -17.16 15.93
N ARG A 91 31.21 -15.99 16.47
CA ARG A 91 32.11 -15.84 17.63
C ARG A 91 31.54 -16.47 18.91
N ILE A 92 30.24 -16.33 19.16
CA ILE A 92 29.53 -17.04 20.24
C ILE A 92 29.70 -18.56 20.09
N GLY A 93 29.58 -19.09 18.87
CA GLY A 93 29.82 -20.50 18.59
C GLY A 93 31.27 -20.92 18.84
N GLU A 94 32.24 -20.12 18.42
CA GLU A 94 33.67 -20.34 18.69
C GLU A 94 33.95 -20.35 20.19
N ARG A 95 33.41 -19.39 20.95
CA ARG A 95 33.51 -19.32 22.41
C ARG A 95 32.91 -20.56 23.07
N PHE A 96 31.71 -20.96 22.69
CA PHE A 96 31.07 -22.17 23.20
C PHE A 96 31.92 -23.41 22.92
N SER A 97 32.49 -23.53 21.71
CA SER A 97 33.38 -24.63 21.35
C SER A 97 34.63 -24.64 22.23
N ASN A 98 35.24 -23.48 22.46
CA ASN A 98 36.44 -23.36 23.29
C ASN A 98 36.15 -23.65 24.77
N GLU A 99 35.10 -23.05 25.35
CA GLU A 99 34.72 -23.26 26.76
C GLU A 99 34.22 -24.69 27.05
N THR A 100 33.73 -25.41 26.04
CA THR A 100 33.29 -26.81 26.20
C THR A 100 34.28 -27.84 25.66
N ALA A 101 35.46 -27.44 25.15
CA ALA A 101 36.42 -28.34 24.53
C ALA A 101 36.85 -29.48 25.47
N GLU A 102 37.17 -29.16 26.72
CA GLU A 102 37.56 -30.14 27.73
C GLU A 102 36.42 -31.11 28.04
N ILE A 103 35.22 -30.60 28.28
CA ILE A 103 34.01 -31.41 28.57
C ILE A 103 33.65 -32.32 27.38
N GLN A 104 33.85 -31.85 26.15
CA GLN A 104 33.67 -32.65 24.94
C GLN A 104 34.69 -33.78 24.86
N GLU A 105 35.95 -33.50 25.22
CA GLU A 105 37.01 -34.50 25.26
C GLU A 105 36.77 -35.54 26.37
N GLU A 106 36.34 -35.14 27.56
CA GLU A 106 35.91 -36.06 28.62
C GLU A 106 34.78 -36.98 28.13
N ASN A 107 33.77 -36.43 27.46
CA ASN A 107 32.69 -37.23 26.86
C ASN A 107 33.21 -38.24 25.83
N ARG A 108 34.25 -37.88 25.07
CA ARG A 108 34.90 -38.78 24.12
C ARG A 108 35.64 -39.90 24.86
N GLN A 109 36.37 -39.56 25.91
CA GLN A 109 37.08 -40.53 26.76
C GLN A 109 36.11 -41.51 27.42
N TYR A 110 35.01 -41.03 28.02
CA TYR A 110 33.95 -41.87 28.58
C TYR A 110 33.35 -42.83 27.55
N GLN A 111 33.14 -42.40 26.31
CA GLN A 111 32.66 -43.29 25.25
C GLN A 111 33.68 -44.38 24.87
N VAL A 112 34.98 -44.07 24.91
CA VAL A 112 36.05 -45.03 24.67
C VAL A 112 36.13 -46.01 25.84
N GLU A 113 36.11 -45.52 27.07
CA GLU A 113 36.08 -46.34 28.30
C GLU A 113 34.90 -47.32 28.29
N MET A 114 33.70 -46.85 27.94
CA MET A 114 32.51 -47.70 27.79
C MET A 114 32.69 -48.79 26.72
N ARG A 115 33.40 -48.48 25.63
CA ARG A 115 33.68 -49.44 24.55
C ARG A 115 34.70 -50.48 25.00
N THR A 116 35.79 -50.06 25.64
CA THR A 116 36.87 -50.96 26.09
C THR A 116 36.37 -51.88 27.19
N LEU A 117 35.64 -51.35 28.17
CA LEU A 117 35.02 -52.11 29.26
C LEU A 117 34.13 -53.25 28.75
N PHE A 118 33.21 -52.94 27.83
CA PHE A 118 32.28 -53.93 27.27
C PHE A 118 32.96 -54.93 26.36
N LYS A 119 33.99 -54.51 25.60
CA LYS A 119 34.78 -55.40 24.75
C LYS A 119 35.57 -56.41 25.59
N ALA A 120 36.17 -55.97 26.69
CA ALA A 120 36.96 -56.82 27.59
C ALA A 120 36.11 -57.94 28.24
N LYS A 121 34.83 -57.67 28.51
CA LYS A 121 33.89 -58.64 29.10
C LYS A 121 33.03 -59.38 28.07
N HIS A 122 33.34 -59.25 26.77
CA HIS A 122 32.59 -59.86 25.66
C HIS A 122 31.08 -59.55 25.68
N ILE A 123 30.70 -58.36 26.15
CA ILE A 123 29.30 -57.94 26.22
C ILE A 123 28.86 -57.45 24.83
N PRO A 124 27.66 -57.85 24.34
CA PRO A 124 27.15 -57.39 23.05
C PRO A 124 27.08 -55.87 22.93
N THR A 125 27.34 -55.34 21.75
CA THR A 125 27.40 -53.90 21.48
C THR A 125 26.08 -53.17 21.77
N PHE A 126 24.93 -53.83 21.58
CA PHE A 126 23.61 -53.26 21.85
C PHE A 126 23.38 -52.97 23.33
N ALA A 127 24.08 -53.66 24.24
CA ALA A 127 23.95 -53.44 25.68
C ALA A 127 24.55 -52.09 26.14
N ARG A 128 25.32 -51.40 25.27
CA ARG A 128 25.82 -50.04 25.51
C ARG A 128 24.80 -48.95 25.13
N SER A 129 23.77 -49.32 24.37
CA SER A 129 22.80 -48.37 23.81
C SER A 129 21.95 -47.72 24.89
N GLY A 130 21.45 -46.51 24.63
CA GLY A 130 20.52 -45.86 25.56
C GLY A 130 19.23 -46.65 25.74
N PHE A 131 18.75 -47.31 24.68
CA PHE A 131 17.54 -48.12 24.73
C PHE A 131 17.67 -49.33 25.67
N PHE A 132 18.81 -50.02 25.66
CA PHE A 132 19.08 -51.09 26.61
C PHE A 132 18.97 -50.60 28.06
N TYR A 133 19.61 -49.47 28.37
CA TYR A 133 19.54 -48.89 29.70
C TYR A 133 18.12 -48.41 30.06
N SER A 134 17.36 -47.85 29.12
CA SER A 134 15.96 -47.48 29.37
C SER A 134 15.07 -48.68 29.71
N LEU A 135 15.26 -49.82 29.07
CA LEU A 135 14.45 -51.02 29.33
C LEU A 135 14.88 -51.78 30.59
N TYR A 136 16.19 -51.90 30.82
CA TYR A 136 16.71 -52.83 31.81
C TYR A 136 17.25 -52.14 33.08
N MET A 137 17.59 -50.85 33.03
CA MET A 137 18.10 -50.08 34.17
C MET A 137 17.73 -48.59 34.08
N PRO A 138 16.42 -48.25 33.98
CA PRO A 138 15.97 -46.85 33.92
C PRO A 138 16.27 -46.14 35.23
N LYS A 139 16.73 -44.89 35.15
CA LYS A 139 16.91 -43.98 36.29
C LYS A 139 16.17 -42.66 36.10
N ARG A 140 16.07 -42.16 34.87
CA ARG A 140 15.55 -40.81 34.57
C ARG A 140 14.12 -40.87 34.06
N ILE A 141 13.37 -39.79 34.25
CA ILE A 141 11.98 -39.67 33.75
C ILE A 141 11.89 -39.99 32.26
N SER A 142 12.82 -39.48 31.44
CA SER A 142 12.84 -39.78 30.00
C SER A 142 13.10 -41.25 29.68
N GLU A 143 13.87 -41.97 30.51
CA GLU A 143 14.14 -43.40 30.34
C GLU A 143 12.91 -44.23 30.72
N TYR A 144 12.22 -43.86 31.79
CA TYR A 144 10.93 -44.43 32.16
C TYR A 144 9.86 -44.21 31.08
N LEU A 145 9.82 -43.02 30.46
CA LEU A 145 8.91 -42.75 29.34
C LEU A 145 9.19 -43.66 28.14
N VAL A 146 10.46 -43.85 27.77
CA VAL A 146 10.84 -44.79 26.69
C VAL A 146 10.43 -46.22 27.04
N MET A 147 10.61 -46.63 28.29
CA MET A 147 10.18 -47.96 28.75
C MET A 147 8.67 -48.13 28.66
N ILE A 148 7.89 -47.16 29.17
CA ILE A 148 6.41 -47.17 29.11
C ILE A 148 5.95 -47.19 27.65
N LEU A 149 6.52 -46.35 26.79
CA LEU A 149 6.20 -46.33 25.36
C LEU A 149 6.49 -47.68 24.71
N THR A 150 7.61 -48.32 25.06
CA THR A 150 7.94 -49.66 24.55
C THR A 150 6.91 -50.69 25.00
N ILE A 151 6.47 -50.64 26.26
CA ILE A 151 5.40 -51.50 26.78
C ILE A 151 4.09 -51.26 26.01
N LEU A 152 3.69 -50.00 25.80
CA LEU A 152 2.48 -49.67 25.04
C LEU A 152 2.56 -50.19 23.59
N ILE A 153 3.71 -50.05 22.93
CA ILE A 153 3.91 -50.58 21.58
C ILE A 153 3.77 -52.11 21.57
N VAL A 154 4.37 -52.80 22.55
CA VAL A 154 4.31 -54.27 22.62
C VAL A 154 2.89 -54.74 22.95
N PHE A 155 2.20 -54.14 23.92
CA PHE A 155 0.91 -54.65 24.42
C PHE A 155 -0.32 -54.06 23.74
N ALA A 156 -0.21 -52.93 23.04
CA ALA A 156 -1.31 -52.35 22.27
C ALA A 156 -0.96 -52.29 20.78
N GLY A 157 0.23 -51.79 20.44
CA GLY A 157 0.66 -51.65 19.04
C GLY A 157 0.73 -52.97 18.28
N VAL A 158 1.40 -53.98 18.83
CA VAL A 158 1.54 -55.30 18.17
C VAL A 158 0.18 -56.00 17.99
N PRO A 159 -0.71 -56.11 19.01
CA PRO A 159 -2.05 -56.64 18.81
C PRO A 159 -2.88 -55.89 17.77
N SER A 160 -2.84 -54.55 17.80
CA SER A 160 -3.57 -53.73 16.82
C SER A 160 -3.06 -53.94 15.39
N LEU A 161 -1.73 -54.03 15.22
CA LEU A 161 -1.12 -54.30 13.91
C LEU A 161 -1.49 -55.69 13.40
N ILE A 162 -1.45 -56.72 14.25
CA ILE A 162 -1.82 -58.09 13.89
C ILE A 162 -3.30 -58.17 13.53
N TRP A 163 -4.18 -57.49 14.25
CA TRP A 163 -5.61 -57.43 13.94
C TRP A 163 -5.86 -56.77 12.58
N LEU A 164 -5.18 -55.67 12.29
CA LEU A 164 -5.29 -54.97 11.00
C LEU A 164 -4.81 -55.85 9.84
N LEU A 165 -3.63 -56.47 9.98
CA LEU A 165 -3.08 -57.40 8.98
C LEU A 165 -3.95 -58.66 8.84
N GLY A 166 -4.52 -59.15 9.95
CA GLY A 166 -5.49 -60.23 9.95
C GLY A 166 -6.71 -59.90 9.10
N LYS A 167 -7.29 -58.72 9.28
CA LYS A 167 -8.48 -58.26 8.55
C LYS A 167 -8.21 -58.06 7.06
N THR A 168 -7.04 -57.51 6.73
CA THR A 168 -6.74 -57.04 5.37
C THR A 168 -6.02 -58.07 4.51
N VAL A 169 -5.18 -58.91 5.11
CA VAL A 169 -4.28 -59.83 4.41
C VAL A 169 -4.58 -61.28 4.77
N PHE A 170 -4.44 -61.67 6.03
CA PHE A 170 -4.37 -63.10 6.40
C PHE A 170 -5.72 -63.82 6.47
N PHE A 171 -6.79 -63.13 6.90
CA PHE A 171 -8.11 -63.73 7.13
C PHE A 171 -9.24 -63.00 6.40
N LYS A 172 -8.90 -62.26 5.33
CA LYS A 172 -9.84 -61.44 4.54
C LYS A 172 -11.11 -62.19 4.11
N ASN A 173 -10.97 -63.47 3.73
CA ASN A 173 -12.07 -64.28 3.20
C ASN A 173 -12.74 -65.18 4.25
N ASN A 174 -12.26 -65.18 5.51
CA ASN A 174 -12.73 -66.06 6.57
C ASN A 174 -12.97 -65.28 7.88
N PRO A 175 -14.11 -64.56 7.99
CA PRO A 175 -14.38 -63.69 9.13
C PRO A 175 -14.48 -64.45 10.46
N GLY A 176 -14.90 -65.72 10.45
CA GLY A 176 -14.94 -66.58 11.64
C GLY A 176 -13.55 -66.92 12.21
N MET A 177 -12.50 -66.96 11.38
CA MET A 177 -11.12 -67.22 11.82
C MET A 177 -10.35 -65.96 12.21
N LEU A 178 -10.84 -64.76 11.83
CA LEU A 178 -10.15 -63.50 12.07
C LEU A 178 -9.87 -63.25 13.55
N ALA A 179 -10.87 -63.42 14.42
CA ALA A 179 -10.73 -63.13 15.85
C ALA A 179 -9.81 -64.15 16.54
N TYR A 180 -10.09 -65.45 16.40
CA TYR A 180 -9.30 -66.51 17.04
C TYR A 180 -7.86 -66.56 16.50
N GLY A 181 -7.68 -66.49 15.18
CA GLY A 181 -6.35 -66.51 14.55
C GLY A 181 -5.50 -65.31 14.94
N SER A 182 -6.07 -64.10 14.99
CA SER A 182 -5.33 -62.91 15.42
C SER A 182 -4.92 -62.98 16.89
N VAL A 183 -5.78 -63.51 17.77
CA VAL A 183 -5.47 -63.69 19.20
C VAL A 183 -4.34 -64.70 19.39
N LEU A 184 -4.39 -65.85 18.70
CA LEU A 184 -3.32 -66.86 18.79
C LEU A 184 -1.97 -66.34 18.30
N ILE A 185 -1.95 -65.67 17.13
CA ILE A 185 -0.72 -65.09 16.57
C ILE A 185 -0.16 -64.02 17.51
N THR A 186 -1.02 -63.17 18.07
CA THR A 186 -0.62 -62.15 19.05
C THR A 186 -0.03 -62.78 20.30
N ALA A 187 -0.70 -63.79 20.89
CA ALA A 187 -0.21 -64.49 22.07
C ALA A 187 1.14 -65.15 21.82
N PHE A 188 1.33 -65.79 20.65
CA PHE A 188 2.59 -66.39 20.27
C PHE A 188 3.72 -65.36 20.13
N ILE A 189 3.47 -64.23 19.44
CA ILE A 189 4.46 -63.16 19.28
C ILE A 189 4.83 -62.54 20.63
N LEU A 190 3.84 -62.26 21.50
CA LEU A 190 4.09 -61.74 22.84
C LEU A 190 4.89 -62.73 23.70
N PHE A 191 4.62 -64.03 23.58
CA PHE A 191 5.41 -65.06 24.25
C PHE A 191 6.87 -65.04 23.78
N ILE A 192 7.11 -64.98 22.47
CA ILE A 192 8.48 -64.90 21.91
C ILE A 192 9.19 -63.61 22.36
N ILE A 193 8.53 -62.44 22.31
CA ILE A 193 9.10 -61.16 22.77
C ILE A 193 9.46 -61.24 24.25
N THR A 194 8.58 -61.80 25.08
CA THR A 194 8.80 -61.97 26.52
C THR A 194 9.97 -62.92 26.79
N LEU A 195 10.04 -64.04 26.06
CA LEU A 195 11.13 -65.00 26.16
C LEU A 195 12.47 -64.34 25.81
N VAL A 196 12.54 -63.60 24.71
CA VAL A 196 13.74 -62.85 24.30
C VAL A 196 14.13 -61.80 25.35
N TYR A 197 13.16 -61.06 25.89
CA TYR A 197 13.40 -60.06 26.94
C TYR A 197 14.02 -60.70 28.20
N VAL A 198 13.48 -61.83 28.67
CA VAL A 198 14.00 -62.56 29.83
C VAL A 198 15.40 -63.14 29.55
N LEU A 199 15.63 -63.68 28.35
CA LEU A 199 16.94 -64.20 27.95
C LEU A 199 18.02 -63.11 27.96
N ILE A 200 17.71 -61.92 27.44
CA ILE A 200 18.60 -60.76 27.47
C ILE A 200 18.85 -60.31 28.92
N PHE A 201 17.79 -60.21 29.73
CA PHE A 201 17.90 -59.84 31.14
C PHE A 201 18.85 -60.76 31.91
N ASN A 202 18.68 -62.08 31.77
CA ASN A 202 19.50 -63.04 32.51
C ASN A 202 20.93 -63.13 31.95
N SER A 203 21.06 -63.32 30.64
CA SER A 203 22.34 -63.63 30.00
C SER A 203 23.29 -62.43 29.93
N ILE A 204 22.76 -61.21 29.92
CA ILE A 204 23.55 -59.98 29.75
C ILE A 204 23.55 -59.16 31.04
N LYS A 205 22.37 -58.77 31.57
CA LYS A 205 22.29 -57.89 32.74
C LYS A 205 22.68 -58.61 34.03
N VAL A 206 22.07 -59.75 34.35
CA VAL A 206 22.36 -60.46 35.61
C VAL A 206 23.78 -61.01 35.61
N LYS A 207 24.19 -61.67 34.53
CA LYS A 207 25.53 -62.26 34.40
C LYS A 207 26.67 -61.24 34.49
N ASN A 208 26.49 -60.02 33.95
CA ASN A 208 27.53 -58.99 33.91
C ASN A 208 27.11 -57.72 34.67
N TYR A 209 26.40 -57.89 35.79
CA TYR A 209 25.76 -56.78 36.51
C TYR A 209 26.71 -55.63 36.84
N ASP A 210 27.90 -55.94 37.37
CA ASP A 210 28.89 -54.92 37.76
C ASP A 210 29.34 -54.09 36.56
N THR A 211 29.64 -54.73 35.43
CA THR A 211 30.04 -54.05 34.19
C THR A 211 28.90 -53.21 33.60
N ILE A 212 27.66 -53.69 33.67
CA ILE A 212 26.48 -52.91 33.24
C ILE A 212 26.26 -51.71 34.16
N LYS A 213 26.49 -51.85 35.47
CA LYS A 213 26.40 -50.79 36.47
C LYS A 213 27.50 -49.73 36.28
N GLU A 214 28.73 -50.12 36.01
CA GLU A 214 29.81 -49.20 35.61
C GLU A 214 29.44 -48.47 34.32
N GLY A 215 28.95 -49.19 33.31
CA GLY A 215 28.46 -48.56 32.08
C GLY A 215 27.29 -47.60 32.31
N ARG A 216 26.47 -47.82 33.34
CA ARG A 216 25.43 -46.87 33.75
C ARG A 216 26.04 -45.60 34.32
N HIS A 217 27.08 -45.71 35.14
CA HIS A 217 27.81 -44.58 35.72
C HIS A 217 28.40 -43.70 34.61
N ILE A 218 29.09 -44.31 33.63
CA ILE A 218 29.64 -43.59 32.47
C ILE A 218 28.55 -42.79 31.72
N ARG A 219 27.37 -43.39 31.52
CA ARG A 219 26.23 -42.67 30.89
C ARG A 219 25.63 -41.57 31.76
N ASP A 220 25.78 -41.67 33.07
CA ASP A 220 25.35 -40.64 34.02
C ASP A 220 26.30 -39.45 34.00
N GLU A 221 27.61 -39.69 33.95
CA GLU A 221 28.64 -38.64 33.75
C GLU A 221 28.47 -37.93 32.40
N ILE A 222 28.30 -38.67 31.29
CA ILE A 222 28.07 -38.06 29.97
C ILE A 222 26.84 -37.14 29.97
N GLU A 223 25.79 -37.48 30.72
CA GLU A 223 24.63 -36.58 30.83
C GLU A 223 24.89 -35.38 31.73
N ALA A 224 25.60 -35.57 32.84
CA ALA A 224 26.02 -34.45 33.69
C ALA A 224 26.81 -33.43 32.87
N ASN A 225 27.77 -33.90 32.08
CA ASN A 225 28.55 -33.09 31.14
C ASN A 225 27.65 -32.41 30.09
N LYS A 226 26.66 -33.10 29.53
CA LYS A 226 25.66 -32.47 28.64
C LYS A 226 24.86 -31.37 29.32
N ARG A 227 24.50 -31.53 30.61
CA ARG A 227 23.81 -30.48 31.38
C ARG A 227 24.73 -29.29 31.63
N GLN A 228 25.99 -29.53 31.97
CA GLN A 228 27.00 -28.48 32.14
C GLN A 228 27.22 -27.70 30.84
N MET A 229 27.40 -28.39 29.70
CA MET A 229 27.50 -27.72 28.39
C MET A 229 26.26 -26.87 28.09
N ARG A 230 25.04 -27.36 28.40
CA ARG A 230 23.82 -26.55 28.24
C ARG A 230 23.82 -25.32 29.16
N ALA A 231 24.31 -25.44 30.39
CA ALA A 231 24.42 -24.32 31.31
C ALA A 231 25.45 -23.27 30.82
N ILE A 232 26.60 -23.72 30.32
CA ILE A 232 27.61 -22.85 29.68
C ILE A 232 27.01 -22.15 28.46
N LYS A 233 26.34 -22.89 27.57
CA LYS A 233 25.64 -22.31 26.43
C LYS A 233 24.66 -21.22 26.86
N ASN A 234 23.80 -21.51 27.82
CA ASN A 234 22.83 -20.54 28.33
C ASN A 234 23.50 -19.33 28.99
N LYS A 235 24.68 -19.49 29.60
CA LYS A 235 25.46 -18.38 30.18
C LYS A 235 26.00 -17.49 29.07
N ILE A 236 26.57 -18.07 28.02
CA ILE A 236 27.08 -17.34 26.84
C ILE A 236 25.93 -16.63 26.12
N ASP A 237 24.80 -17.30 25.91
CA ASP A 237 23.64 -16.73 25.21
C ASP A 237 23.00 -15.55 25.99
N LYS A 238 23.11 -15.55 27.32
CA LYS A 238 22.64 -14.46 28.19
C LYS A 238 23.68 -13.36 28.41
N ASP A 239 24.90 -13.57 27.95
CA ASP A 239 25.97 -12.59 28.10
C ASP A 239 25.65 -11.37 27.25
N LYS A 240 25.54 -10.21 27.90
CA LYS A 240 25.23 -8.94 27.23
C LYS A 240 26.48 -8.28 26.68
N ASP A 241 27.65 -8.64 27.21
CA ASP A 241 28.92 -8.07 26.78
C ASP A 241 29.40 -8.75 25.49
N ASP A 242 29.40 -7.98 24.40
CA ASP A 242 29.91 -8.40 23.10
C ASP A 242 31.25 -7.76 22.72
N SER A 243 31.88 -6.99 23.62
CA SER A 243 33.17 -6.33 23.39
C SER A 243 34.27 -7.33 23.01
N GLN A 244 34.28 -8.50 23.65
CA GLN A 244 35.24 -9.58 23.36
C GLN A 244 35.15 -10.16 21.93
N TYR A 245 34.05 -9.89 21.20
CA TYR A 245 33.84 -10.43 19.86
C TYR A 245 34.48 -9.58 18.75
N GLY A 246 35.07 -8.42 19.09
CA GLY A 246 35.76 -7.54 18.15
C GLY A 246 34.81 -7.01 17.08
N LEU A 247 33.64 -6.54 17.50
CA LEU A 247 32.60 -6.02 16.63
C LEU A 247 32.76 -4.52 16.35
N ASP A 248 33.73 -3.86 17.00
CA ASP A 248 33.96 -2.41 16.94
C ASP A 248 34.02 -1.88 15.51
N LYS A 249 34.69 -2.62 14.61
CA LYS A 249 34.75 -2.25 13.18
C LYS A 249 33.37 -2.09 12.53
N TYR A 250 32.39 -2.89 12.92
CA TYR A 250 31.01 -2.77 12.43
C TYR A 250 30.29 -1.62 13.11
N ASP A 251 30.55 -1.41 14.40
CA ASP A 251 29.96 -0.31 15.17
C ASP A 251 30.45 1.05 14.65
N ASP A 252 31.76 1.21 14.42
CA ASP A 252 32.36 2.38 13.76
C ASP A 252 31.74 2.63 12.38
N LYS A 253 31.56 1.57 11.58
CA LYS A 253 30.94 1.65 10.25
C LYS A 253 29.48 2.08 10.32
N LEU A 254 28.75 1.66 11.35
CA LEU A 254 27.36 2.05 11.56
C LEU A 254 27.25 3.49 12.03
N LEU A 255 28.18 3.94 12.88
CA LEU A 255 28.30 5.34 13.28
C LEU A 255 28.58 6.24 12.08
N GLU A 256 29.56 5.88 11.25
CA GLU A 256 29.87 6.60 10.00
C GLU A 256 28.62 6.71 9.09
N LEU A 257 27.87 5.62 8.92
CA LEU A 257 26.65 5.62 8.11
C LEU A 257 25.52 6.45 8.73
N ASP A 258 25.41 6.48 10.07
CA ASP A 258 24.43 7.33 10.78
C ASP A 258 24.77 8.81 10.64
N GLU A 259 26.05 9.17 10.74
CA GLU A 259 26.55 10.52 10.46
C GLU A 259 26.25 10.92 9.01
N GLU A 260 26.57 10.07 8.02
CA GLU A 260 26.25 10.28 6.59
C GLU A 260 24.73 10.45 6.40
N LEU A 261 23.90 9.66 7.09
CA LEU A 261 22.43 9.77 7.02
C LEU A 261 21.91 11.10 7.57
N ASN A 262 22.47 11.55 8.69
CA ASN A 262 22.11 12.83 9.31
C ASN A 262 22.53 14.00 8.42
N GLU A 263 23.70 13.92 7.78
CA GLU A 263 24.18 14.91 6.82
C GLU A 263 23.27 15.00 5.60
N ILE A 264 22.95 13.88 4.94
CA ILE A 264 22.03 13.84 3.79
C ILE A 264 20.65 14.41 4.17
N SER A 265 20.17 14.10 5.39
CA SER A 265 18.87 14.61 5.86
C SER A 265 18.89 16.12 6.07
N ARG A 266 20.01 16.67 6.57
CA ARG A 266 20.21 18.12 6.69
C ARG A 266 20.28 18.78 5.32
N GLU A 267 21.06 18.23 4.41
CA GLU A 267 21.17 18.75 3.04
C GLU A 267 19.82 18.73 2.31
N LYS A 268 19.01 17.68 2.49
CA LYS A 268 17.63 17.63 1.97
C LYS A 268 16.79 18.80 2.47
N GLN A 269 16.89 19.10 3.76
CA GLN A 269 16.15 20.21 4.37
C GLN A 269 16.64 21.56 3.83
N ASP A 270 17.96 21.74 3.73
CA ASP A 270 18.57 22.97 3.21
C ASP A 270 18.18 23.21 1.75
N ALA A 271 18.23 22.16 0.91
CA ALA A 271 17.81 22.21 -0.49
C ALA A 271 16.31 22.54 -0.62
N MET A 272 15.47 22.03 0.28
CA MET A 272 14.05 22.34 0.30
C MET A 272 13.79 23.80 0.70
N THR A 273 14.52 24.31 1.69
CA THR A 273 14.44 25.71 2.08
C THR A 273 14.93 26.64 0.97
N ALA A 274 16.05 26.31 0.31
CA ALA A 274 16.53 27.03 -0.86
C ALA A 274 15.49 27.02 -2.00
N PHE A 275 14.86 25.88 -2.26
CA PHE A 275 13.80 25.80 -3.27
C PHE A 275 12.61 26.71 -2.95
N GLU A 276 12.12 26.74 -1.71
CA GLU A 276 10.97 27.57 -1.34
C GLU A 276 11.31 29.07 -1.36
N ASN A 277 12.53 29.46 -0.98
CA ASN A 277 12.93 30.86 -0.87
C ASN A 277 13.48 31.46 -2.17
N GLU A 278 14.22 30.69 -2.95
CA GLU A 278 14.97 31.18 -4.12
C GLU A 278 14.34 30.72 -5.44
N THR A 279 14.07 29.41 -5.60
CA THR A 279 13.63 28.85 -6.88
C THR A 279 12.15 29.08 -7.14
N LYS A 280 11.30 28.94 -6.12
CA LYS A 280 9.85 29.09 -6.22
C LYS A 280 9.41 30.46 -6.75
N PRO A 281 9.91 31.62 -6.25
CA PRO A 281 9.52 32.92 -6.81
C PRO A 281 9.93 33.03 -8.28
N VAL A 282 11.12 32.56 -8.66
CA VAL A 282 11.58 32.57 -10.06
C VAL A 282 10.64 31.77 -10.97
N LEU A 283 10.17 30.61 -10.53
CA LEU A 283 9.21 29.80 -11.29
C LEU A 283 7.84 30.49 -11.43
N ILE A 284 7.41 31.23 -10.41
CA ILE A 284 6.17 32.02 -10.45
C ILE A 284 6.32 33.14 -11.46
N ASP A 285 7.43 33.88 -11.39
CA ASP A 285 7.74 34.99 -12.29
C ASP A 285 7.84 34.51 -13.74
N GLU A 286 8.51 33.38 -14.01
CA GLU A 286 8.63 32.82 -15.35
C GLU A 286 7.26 32.50 -16.00
N VAL A 287 6.33 31.93 -15.23
CA VAL A 287 4.97 31.65 -15.74
C VAL A 287 4.19 32.94 -15.93
N ASN A 288 4.29 33.86 -14.96
CA ASN A 288 3.61 35.15 -15.00
C ASN A 288 4.08 36.00 -16.20
N ASP A 289 5.38 36.13 -16.43
CA ASP A 289 5.96 36.89 -17.55
C ASP A 289 5.43 36.41 -18.91
N ARG A 290 5.20 35.09 -19.04
CA ARG A 290 4.68 34.49 -20.27
C ARG A 290 3.17 34.65 -20.43
N ARG A 291 2.41 34.61 -19.33
CA ARG A 291 0.95 34.40 -19.38
C ARG A 291 0.13 35.63 -18.96
N LEU A 292 0.65 36.48 -18.08
CA LEU A 292 -0.02 37.73 -17.69
C LEU A 292 -0.28 38.68 -18.86
N PRO A 293 0.63 38.87 -19.84
CA PRO A 293 0.36 39.75 -20.98
C PRO A 293 -0.88 39.33 -21.78
N ILE A 294 -1.15 38.02 -21.86
CA ILE A 294 -2.34 37.48 -22.55
C ILE A 294 -3.61 37.88 -21.79
N ILE A 295 -3.58 37.80 -20.46
CA ILE A 295 -4.70 38.21 -19.62
C ILE A 295 -4.93 39.72 -19.69
N GLU A 296 -3.86 40.51 -19.68
CA GLU A 296 -3.96 41.96 -19.84
C GLU A 296 -4.55 42.34 -21.21
N ASP A 297 -4.17 41.66 -22.30
CA ASP A 297 -4.81 41.84 -23.61
C ASP A 297 -6.31 41.48 -23.57
N MET A 298 -6.67 40.34 -22.96
CA MET A 298 -8.07 39.94 -22.81
C MET A 298 -8.88 40.94 -21.98
N LYS A 299 -8.29 41.48 -20.90
CA LYS A 299 -8.91 42.53 -20.05
C LYS A 299 -9.07 43.84 -20.81
N ALA A 300 -8.08 44.24 -21.60
CA ALA A 300 -8.17 45.42 -22.46
C ALA A 300 -9.28 45.28 -23.51
N ARG A 301 -9.39 44.09 -24.14
CA ARG A 301 -10.48 43.78 -25.08
C ARG A 301 -11.85 43.77 -24.39
N LEU A 302 -11.91 43.32 -23.14
CA LEU A 302 -13.14 43.36 -22.36
C LEU A 302 -13.56 44.80 -22.05
N HIS A 303 -12.63 45.65 -21.61
CA HIS A 303 -12.91 47.06 -21.34
C HIS A 303 -13.42 47.77 -22.59
N LYS A 304 -12.76 47.56 -23.73
CA LYS A 304 -13.21 48.14 -25.01
C LYS A 304 -14.63 47.69 -25.36
N LEU A 305 -14.93 46.41 -25.18
CA LEU A 305 -16.28 45.87 -25.44
C LEU A 305 -17.32 46.43 -24.46
N GLU A 306 -16.96 46.65 -23.20
CA GLU A 306 -17.82 47.31 -22.22
C GLU A 306 -18.11 48.77 -22.60
N ASP A 307 -17.12 49.50 -23.12
CA ASP A 307 -17.28 50.85 -23.67
C ASP A 307 -18.20 50.85 -24.90
N ASP A 308 -17.99 49.91 -25.84
CA ASP A 308 -18.81 49.75 -27.05
C ASP A 308 -20.28 49.42 -26.68
N ILE A 309 -20.50 48.58 -25.66
CA ILE A 309 -21.84 48.29 -25.11
C ILE A 309 -22.47 49.55 -24.50
N ALA A 310 -21.69 50.38 -23.80
CA ALA A 310 -22.19 51.60 -23.19
C ALA A 310 -22.63 52.63 -24.25
N LEU A 311 -21.81 52.83 -25.29
CA LEU A 311 -22.14 53.68 -26.45
C LEU A 311 -23.38 53.18 -27.17
N LEU A 312 -23.44 51.89 -27.50
CA LEU A 312 -24.58 51.30 -28.20
C LEU A 312 -25.86 51.38 -27.37
N ASN A 313 -25.77 51.27 -26.04
CA ASN A 313 -26.90 51.47 -25.14
C ASN A 313 -27.41 52.93 -25.17
N GLU A 314 -26.50 53.89 -25.24
CA GLU A 314 -26.84 55.30 -25.40
C GLU A 314 -27.50 55.56 -26.76
N ASP A 315 -26.98 55.00 -27.85
CA ASP A 315 -27.55 55.11 -29.19
C ASP A 315 -28.95 54.48 -29.29
N ILE A 316 -29.15 53.30 -28.70
CA ILE A 316 -30.47 52.66 -28.60
C ILE A 316 -31.42 53.57 -27.82
N LYS A 317 -30.98 54.17 -26.72
CA LYS A 317 -31.80 55.06 -25.91
C LYS A 317 -32.17 56.33 -26.68
N ASN A 318 -31.20 56.97 -27.33
CA ASN A 318 -31.38 58.19 -28.10
C ASN A 318 -32.29 57.94 -29.31
N SER A 319 -32.06 56.87 -30.07
CA SER A 319 -32.90 56.47 -31.21
C SER A 319 -34.31 56.08 -30.78
N SER A 320 -34.46 55.34 -29.67
CA SER A 320 -35.78 55.00 -29.12
C SER A 320 -36.55 56.23 -28.64
N LEU A 321 -35.85 57.22 -28.04
CA LEU A 321 -36.45 58.51 -27.66
C LEU A 321 -36.83 59.35 -28.88
N ALA A 322 -36.01 59.35 -29.94
CA ALA A 322 -36.31 60.04 -31.19
C ALA A 322 -37.57 59.47 -31.85
N VAL A 323 -37.68 58.14 -31.94
CA VAL A 323 -38.90 57.45 -32.40
C VAL A 323 -40.11 57.84 -31.55
N ALA A 324 -39.97 57.84 -30.22
CA ALA A 324 -41.07 58.21 -29.32
C ALA A 324 -41.49 59.68 -29.44
N ASN A 325 -40.54 60.60 -29.63
CA ASN A 325 -40.80 62.03 -29.73
C ASN A 325 -41.38 62.42 -31.10
N ASN A 326 -40.83 61.86 -32.19
CA ASN A 326 -41.23 62.21 -33.56
C ASN A 326 -42.55 61.54 -33.95
N TYR A 327 -42.80 60.32 -33.45
CA TYR A 327 -43.94 59.51 -33.91
C TYR A 327 -44.99 59.25 -32.83
N GLY A 328 -44.63 59.36 -31.55
CA GLY A 328 -45.51 59.01 -30.44
C GLY A 328 -46.75 59.89 -30.28
N ALA A 329 -46.74 61.13 -30.77
CA ALA A 329 -47.90 62.02 -30.71
C ALA A 329 -49.00 61.65 -31.71
N ILE A 330 -48.63 61.08 -32.86
CA ILE A 330 -49.53 60.73 -33.97
C ILE A 330 -49.94 59.26 -33.88
N LEU A 331 -48.96 58.35 -33.72
CA LEU A 331 -49.20 56.91 -33.65
C LEU A 331 -49.62 56.45 -32.25
N GLY A 332 -49.21 57.14 -31.19
CA GLY A 332 -49.34 56.65 -29.83
C GLY A 332 -48.28 55.58 -29.51
N LYS A 333 -47.82 55.57 -28.25
CA LYS A 333 -46.74 54.67 -27.79
C LYS A 333 -47.02 53.18 -28.05
N GLU A 334 -48.29 52.80 -28.09
CA GLU A 334 -48.74 51.42 -28.29
C GLU A 334 -48.61 50.92 -29.74
N PHE A 335 -48.52 51.80 -30.73
CA PHE A 335 -48.36 51.48 -32.16
C PHE A 335 -46.95 51.78 -32.70
N CYS A 336 -46.06 52.35 -31.89
CA CYS A 336 -44.66 52.57 -32.24
C CYS A 336 -43.81 51.29 -32.04
N THR A 337 -44.19 50.21 -32.71
CA THR A 337 -43.50 48.91 -32.70
C THR A 337 -43.49 48.35 -34.12
N SER A 338 -42.38 47.72 -34.55
CA SER A 338 -42.20 47.32 -35.96
C SER A 338 -43.40 46.54 -36.51
N GLU A 339 -43.81 45.48 -35.79
CA GLU A 339 -44.96 44.62 -36.15
C GLU A 339 -46.26 45.40 -36.39
N LYS A 340 -46.58 46.35 -35.51
CA LYS A 340 -47.82 47.14 -35.64
C LYS A 340 -47.74 48.21 -36.72
N VAL A 341 -46.54 48.73 -36.99
CA VAL A 341 -46.35 49.69 -38.09
C VAL A 341 -46.49 48.97 -39.43
N ASP A 342 -45.96 47.74 -39.55
CA ASP A 342 -46.15 46.90 -40.73
C ASP A 342 -47.63 46.58 -40.98
N ASP A 343 -48.39 46.25 -39.92
CA ASP A 343 -49.83 46.02 -40.03
C ASP A 343 -50.60 47.28 -40.49
N LEU A 344 -50.22 48.46 -39.98
CA LEU A 344 -50.85 49.73 -40.36
C LEU A 344 -50.52 50.13 -41.81
N ILE A 345 -49.30 49.84 -42.27
CA ILE A 345 -48.90 50.02 -43.67
C ILE A 345 -49.78 49.14 -44.58
N ALA A 346 -49.93 47.85 -44.24
CA ALA A 346 -50.75 46.93 -45.03
C ALA A 346 -52.22 47.40 -45.14
N LEU A 347 -52.82 47.89 -44.05
CA LEU A 347 -54.19 48.40 -44.06
C LEU A 347 -54.37 49.64 -44.96
N MET A 348 -53.35 50.49 -45.07
CA MET A 348 -53.36 51.67 -45.95
C MET A 348 -53.08 51.28 -47.41
N GLU A 349 -52.18 50.32 -47.66
CA GLU A 349 -51.89 49.81 -49.01
C GLU A 349 -53.09 49.05 -49.62
N ASP A 350 -53.84 48.31 -48.79
CA ASP A 350 -55.07 47.61 -49.19
C ASP A 350 -56.27 48.55 -49.42
N GLY A 351 -56.10 49.86 -49.23
CA GLY A 351 -57.14 50.89 -49.43
C GLY A 351 -58.22 50.92 -48.36
N THR A 352 -57.96 50.33 -47.18
CA THR A 352 -58.93 50.27 -46.06
C THR A 352 -58.95 51.57 -45.25
N ALA A 353 -57.91 52.39 -45.35
CA ALA A 353 -57.79 53.69 -44.70
C ALA A 353 -56.92 54.64 -45.54
N ASP A 354 -57.34 55.90 -45.68
CA ASP A 354 -56.61 56.91 -46.46
C ASP A 354 -55.64 57.73 -45.59
N THR A 355 -55.80 57.68 -44.27
CA THR A 355 -54.95 58.41 -43.30
C THR A 355 -54.49 57.52 -42.14
N VAL A 356 -53.33 57.85 -41.54
CA VAL A 356 -52.79 57.11 -40.38
C VAL A 356 -53.78 57.02 -39.21
N SER A 357 -54.59 58.06 -38.98
CA SER A 357 -55.63 58.04 -37.93
C SER A 357 -56.75 57.04 -38.22
N GLU A 358 -57.15 56.89 -39.49
CA GLU A 358 -58.15 55.91 -39.92
C GLU A 358 -57.59 54.49 -39.90
N ALA A 359 -56.32 54.31 -40.27
CA ALA A 359 -55.64 53.02 -40.20
C ALA A 359 -55.56 52.51 -38.76
N ILE A 360 -55.25 53.38 -37.79
CA ILE A 360 -55.25 53.04 -36.35
C ILE A 360 -56.67 52.69 -35.88
N ALA A 361 -57.70 53.42 -36.34
CA ALA A 361 -59.08 53.14 -35.98
C ALA A 361 -59.57 51.80 -36.58
N ALA A 362 -59.16 51.50 -37.83
CA ALA A 362 -59.43 50.24 -38.50
C ALA A 362 -58.72 49.06 -37.82
N TYR A 363 -57.44 49.22 -37.45
CA TYR A 363 -56.67 48.22 -36.71
C TYR A 363 -57.30 47.93 -35.33
N LYS A 364 -57.70 48.96 -34.58
CA LYS A 364 -58.42 48.81 -33.29
C LYS A 364 -59.83 48.22 -33.45
N GLY A 365 -60.47 48.45 -34.60
CA GLY A 365 -61.79 47.91 -34.95
C GLY A 365 -61.76 46.46 -35.42
N ALA A 366 -60.68 46.03 -36.08
CA ALA A 366 -60.44 44.67 -36.55
C ALA A 366 -60.00 43.70 -35.42
N GLY A 367 -59.47 44.23 -34.32
CA GLY A 367 -59.10 43.47 -33.12
C GLY A 367 -60.23 43.26 -32.10
N ARG A 368 -61.49 43.46 -32.48
CA ARG A 368 -62.69 43.17 -31.66
C ARG A 368 -63.40 41.90 -32.09
#